data_AF-A0A409WR62-F1
#
_entry.id   AF-A0A409WR62-F1
#
_cell.length_a   1.000
_cell.length_b   1.000
_cell.length_c   1.000
_cell.angle_alpha   90.00
_cell.angle_beta   90.00
_cell.angle_gamma   90.00
#
_symmetry.space_group_name_H-M   'P 1'
#
loop_
_entity.id
_entity.type
_entity.pdbx_description
1 polymer ?
#
loop_
_entity_poly.entity_id
_entity_poly.type
_entity_poly.pdbx_seq_one_letter_code
_entity_poly.pdbx_strand_id
1 'polypeptide(L)'
;MATFGGAANAPDTFRGYLNEGGLYAERIGAHLPGFPDSSWADGTPLSGGGVKGAGVNFFRTTFDLRVPSGIDMPVRLSITPSASTSNFRAQIYLNGWQIGKYINNIGPQTLFVLPAGILLRNSTNTLAISLWSLDGKGASLAGLSLVSDGIFESSFPFADYAAPDYQEQAQLRPSPTFISPM
;
A
#
# COMPACT_ATOMS: atom_id res chain seq x y z
N MET A 1 2.55 4.29 -16.61
CA MET A 1 2.50 5.59 -15.92
C MET A 1 3.92 5.96 -15.55
N ALA A 2 4.36 7.18 -15.83
CA ALA A 2 5.70 7.66 -15.49
C ALA A 2 5.73 8.27 -14.08
N THR A 3 6.81 8.03 -13.35
CA THR A 3 7.08 8.53 -11.99
C THR A 3 7.28 10.04 -11.96
N PHE A 4 6.99 10.71 -10.85
CA PHE A 4 7.32 12.13 -10.66
C PHE A 4 8.83 12.36 -10.85
N GLY A 5 9.19 13.34 -11.68
CA GLY A 5 10.60 13.62 -12.04
C GLY A 5 11.22 12.63 -13.05
N GLY A 6 10.52 11.56 -13.43
CA GLY A 6 11.04 10.50 -14.29
C GLY A 6 12.16 9.68 -13.64
N ALA A 7 12.78 8.78 -14.40
CA ALA A 7 13.82 7.88 -13.87
C ALA A 7 15.06 8.61 -13.31
N ALA A 8 15.39 9.78 -13.85
CA ALA A 8 16.58 10.54 -13.46
C ALA A 8 16.40 11.41 -12.20
N ASN A 9 15.18 11.87 -11.92
CA ASN A 9 14.91 12.83 -10.84
C ASN A 9 13.79 12.36 -9.90
N ALA A 10 13.65 11.05 -9.71
CA ALA A 10 12.66 10.50 -8.78
C ALA A 10 12.98 10.94 -7.34
N PRO A 11 11.99 11.37 -6.55
CA PRO A 11 12.21 11.87 -5.19
C PRO A 11 12.68 10.77 -4.23
N ASP A 12 12.22 9.53 -4.41
CA ASP A 12 12.67 8.38 -3.64
C ASP A 12 13.81 7.64 -4.35
N THR A 13 15.05 8.06 -4.06
CA THR A 13 16.26 7.40 -4.56
C THR A 13 16.59 6.12 -3.79
N PHE A 14 16.01 5.94 -2.60
CA PHE A 14 16.29 4.81 -1.71
C PHE A 14 15.52 3.54 -2.15
N ARG A 15 14.23 3.67 -2.42
CA ARG A 15 13.37 2.59 -2.95
C ARG A 15 13.49 2.43 -4.47
N GLY A 16 14.13 3.40 -5.11
CA GLY A 16 14.40 3.43 -6.54
C GLY A 16 13.21 3.93 -7.37
N TYR A 17 13.52 4.41 -8.57
CA TYR A 17 12.57 5.11 -9.44
C TYR A 17 11.37 4.26 -9.92
N LEU A 18 11.42 2.93 -9.78
CA LEU A 18 10.34 2.03 -10.19
C LEU A 18 9.34 1.72 -9.08
N ASN A 19 9.63 2.13 -7.84
CA ASN A 19 8.73 1.91 -6.71
C ASN A 19 7.41 2.70 -6.86
N GLU A 20 7.52 3.91 -7.39
CA GLU A 20 6.42 4.85 -7.57
C GLU A 20 6.00 4.97 -9.03
N GLY A 21 4.69 5.03 -9.25
CA GLY A 21 4.08 5.44 -10.50
C GLY A 21 3.76 6.93 -10.55
N GLY A 22 2.71 7.25 -11.30
CA GLY A 22 2.30 8.62 -11.59
C GLY A 22 0.98 9.04 -10.92
N LEU A 23 0.39 8.24 -10.03
CA LEU A 23 -0.84 8.63 -9.33
C LEU A 23 -0.56 9.82 -8.40
N TYR A 24 -1.55 10.69 -8.19
CA TYR A 24 -1.37 11.88 -7.34
C TYR A 24 -0.82 11.53 -5.95
N ALA A 25 -1.41 10.54 -5.29
CA ALA A 25 -0.96 10.02 -3.99
C ALA A 25 0.50 9.53 -3.99
N GLU A 26 0.97 8.95 -5.10
CA GLU A 26 2.39 8.57 -5.24
C GLU A 26 3.26 9.82 -5.30
N ARG A 27 2.91 10.80 -6.15
CA ARG A 27 3.70 12.02 -6.34
C ARG A 27 3.88 12.81 -5.04
N ILE A 28 2.82 12.94 -4.24
CA ILE A 28 2.88 13.63 -2.94
C ILE A 28 3.44 12.76 -1.80
N GLY A 29 3.82 11.51 -2.07
CA GLY A 29 4.42 10.63 -1.05
C GLY A 29 3.43 10.06 -0.03
N ALA A 30 2.12 10.02 -0.32
CA ALA A 30 1.11 9.55 0.62
C ALA A 30 1.23 8.05 0.99
N HIS A 31 1.97 7.29 0.19
CA HIS A 31 2.29 5.88 0.43
C HIS A 31 3.41 5.69 1.48
N LEU A 32 4.15 6.75 1.85
CA LEU A 32 5.25 6.70 2.81
C LEU A 32 4.74 6.73 4.26
N PRO A 33 5.47 6.12 5.20
CA PRO A 33 5.24 6.30 6.64
C PRO A 33 5.28 7.78 7.03
N GLY A 34 4.47 8.18 8.02
CA GLY A 34 4.49 9.54 8.56
C GLY A 34 3.87 10.64 7.70
N PHE A 35 3.35 10.33 6.50
CA PHE A 35 2.63 11.36 5.71
C PHE A 35 1.41 11.91 6.49
N PRO A 36 1.08 13.21 6.42
CA PRO A 36 0.01 13.82 7.22
C PRO A 36 -1.38 13.62 6.59
N ASP A 37 -2.07 12.52 6.92
CA ASP A 37 -3.41 12.20 6.40
C ASP A 37 -4.56 12.54 7.37
N SER A 38 -4.30 13.28 8.45
CA SER A 38 -5.32 13.61 9.46
C SER A 38 -6.48 14.46 8.93
N SER A 39 -6.31 15.11 7.78
CA SER A 39 -7.36 15.86 7.08
C SER A 39 -8.19 15.02 6.12
N TRP A 40 -7.84 13.74 5.92
CA TRP A 40 -8.56 12.87 5.00
C TRP A 40 -9.87 12.41 5.64
N ALA A 41 -10.87 12.17 4.79
CA ALA A 41 -12.11 11.57 5.23
C ALA A 41 -11.87 10.09 5.59
N ASP A 42 -12.50 9.64 6.66
CA ASP A 42 -12.54 8.22 7.00
C ASP A 42 -13.19 7.41 5.87
N GLY A 43 -12.60 6.26 5.56
CA GLY A 43 -13.07 5.42 4.48
C GLY A 43 -12.41 4.05 4.49
N THR A 44 -12.96 3.15 3.69
CA THR A 44 -12.44 1.78 3.56
C THR A 44 -12.37 1.41 2.08
N PRO A 45 -11.36 0.63 1.64
CA PRO A 45 -11.36 0.05 0.29
C PRO A 45 -12.37 -1.09 0.14
N LEU A 46 -13.02 -1.51 1.24
CA LEU A 46 -13.97 -2.63 1.28
C LEU A 46 -15.40 -2.22 0.86
N SER A 47 -16.31 -3.19 0.85
CA SER A 47 -17.75 -2.96 0.67
C SER A 47 -18.28 -1.92 1.67
N GLY A 48 -19.15 -1.03 1.19
CA GLY A 48 -19.61 0.16 1.93
C GLY A 48 -18.72 1.39 1.74
N GLY A 49 -17.52 1.21 1.16
CA GLY A 49 -16.62 2.28 0.73
C GLY A 49 -16.17 2.09 -0.72
N GLY A 50 -14.86 2.13 -0.95
CA GLY A 50 -14.25 1.98 -2.26
C GLY A 50 -14.25 3.26 -3.09
N VAL A 51 -14.34 3.11 -4.41
CA VAL A 51 -14.46 4.22 -5.37
C VAL A 51 -15.89 4.28 -5.88
N LYS A 52 -16.49 5.48 -5.89
CA LYS A 52 -17.78 5.74 -6.53
C LYS A 52 -17.55 6.08 -8.00
N GLY A 53 -18.10 5.28 -8.91
CA GLY A 53 -17.91 5.47 -10.34
C GLY A 53 -16.47 5.28 -10.82
N ALA A 54 -16.18 5.71 -12.05
CA ALA A 54 -14.86 5.60 -12.63
C ALA A 54 -13.92 6.63 -11.98
N GLY A 55 -12.79 6.17 -11.43
CA GLY A 55 -11.89 7.04 -10.67
C GLY A 55 -10.89 6.27 -9.82
N VAL A 56 -10.11 7.01 -9.03
CA VAL A 56 -9.07 6.45 -8.16
C VAL A 56 -9.22 7.04 -6.76
N ASN A 57 -9.33 6.16 -5.75
CA ASN A 57 -9.16 6.52 -4.35
C ASN A 57 -7.85 5.93 -3.82
N PHE A 58 -7.29 6.57 -2.81
CA PHE A 58 -6.11 6.09 -2.11
C PHE A 58 -6.45 5.97 -0.62
N PHE A 59 -6.22 4.77 -0.07
CA PHE A 59 -6.53 4.43 1.31
C PHE A 59 -5.23 4.20 2.06
N ARG A 60 -5.20 4.58 3.34
CA ARG A 60 -4.05 4.35 4.21
C ARG A 60 -4.51 3.99 5.61
N THR A 61 -3.75 3.14 6.28
CA THR A 61 -3.93 2.79 7.68
C THR A 61 -2.58 2.42 8.29
N THR A 62 -2.52 2.39 9.62
CA THR A 62 -1.42 1.79 10.36
C THR A 62 -1.89 0.56 11.12
N PHE A 63 -0.95 -0.34 11.44
CA PHE A 63 -1.20 -1.47 12.34
C PHE A 63 0.10 -1.84 13.08
N ASP A 64 -0.03 -2.31 14.32
CA ASP A 64 1.10 -2.80 15.09
C ASP A 64 1.30 -4.30 14.85
N LEU A 65 2.55 -4.71 14.72
CA LEU A 65 2.94 -6.11 14.71
C LEU A 65 3.96 -6.35 15.83
N ARG A 66 3.75 -7.43 16.60
CA ARG A 66 4.58 -7.80 17.76
C ARG A 66 4.91 -9.29 17.70
N VAL A 67 5.83 -9.66 16.81
CA VAL A 67 6.33 -11.04 16.72
C VAL A 67 7.46 -11.24 17.73
N PRO A 68 7.39 -12.27 18.62
CA PRO A 68 8.46 -12.57 19.56
C PRO A 68 9.80 -12.84 18.86
N SER A 69 10.90 -12.60 19.58
CA SER A 69 12.23 -13.00 19.12
C SER A 69 12.31 -14.53 18.99
N GLY A 70 13.13 -15.00 18.05
CA GLY A 70 13.30 -16.44 17.78
C GLY A 70 12.15 -17.09 17.03
N ILE A 71 11.15 -16.32 16.58
CA ILE A 71 10.05 -16.80 15.75
C ILE A 71 10.22 -16.32 14.32
N ASP A 72 10.04 -17.21 13.35
CA ASP A 72 9.70 -16.86 11.97
C ASP A 72 8.20 -17.04 11.74
N MET A 73 7.54 -15.98 11.27
CA MET A 73 6.11 -15.95 11.01
C MET A 73 5.90 -15.28 9.65
N PRO A 74 5.88 -16.05 8.55
CA PRO A 74 5.57 -15.50 7.24
C PRO A 74 4.18 -14.88 7.26
N VAL A 75 4.09 -13.60 6.89
CA VAL A 75 2.83 -12.84 6.83
C VAL A 75 2.51 -12.53 5.38
N ARG A 76 1.22 -12.65 5.03
CA ARG A 76 0.68 -12.31 3.72
C ARG A 76 -0.53 -11.40 3.86
N LEU A 77 -0.70 -10.51 2.89
CA LEU A 77 -1.94 -9.80 2.68
C LEU A 77 -2.83 -10.64 1.74
N SER A 78 -3.99 -11.04 2.23
CA SER A 78 -5.01 -11.77 1.48
C SER A 78 -6.10 -10.81 1.01
N ILE A 79 -6.36 -10.82 -0.30
CA ILE A 79 -7.46 -10.11 -0.94
C ILE A 79 -8.51 -11.14 -1.35
N THR A 80 -9.73 -10.99 -0.85
CA THR A 80 -10.88 -11.77 -1.36
C THR A 80 -11.28 -11.20 -2.73
N PRO A 81 -11.30 -12.00 -3.80
CA PRO A 81 -11.72 -11.53 -5.11
C PRO A 81 -13.15 -10.98 -5.09
N SER A 82 -13.34 -9.84 -5.75
CA SER A 82 -14.67 -9.33 -6.05
C SER A 82 -15.22 -10.05 -7.29
N ALA A 83 -16.48 -9.78 -7.65
CA ALA A 83 -17.06 -10.34 -8.88
C ALA A 83 -16.16 -10.03 -10.08
N SER A 84 -15.90 -11.02 -10.95
CA SER A 84 -15.01 -10.88 -12.11
C SER A 84 -15.47 -9.84 -13.13
N THR A 85 -16.75 -9.45 -13.08
CA THR A 85 -17.34 -8.37 -13.87
C THR A 85 -17.00 -6.97 -13.36
N SER A 86 -16.42 -6.83 -12.18
CA SER A 86 -15.94 -5.55 -11.65
C SER A 86 -14.51 -5.30 -12.11
N ASN A 87 -14.31 -4.30 -12.96
CA ASN A 87 -13.02 -3.98 -13.54
C ASN A 87 -12.33 -2.92 -12.68
N PHE A 88 -11.36 -3.35 -11.89
CA PHE A 88 -10.53 -2.45 -11.12
C PHE A 88 -9.12 -2.99 -10.92
N ARG A 89 -8.23 -2.07 -10.57
CA ARG A 89 -6.84 -2.36 -10.22
C ARG A 89 -6.55 -1.83 -8.84
N ALA A 90 -5.68 -2.50 -8.09
CA ALA A 90 -5.15 -1.99 -6.84
C ALA A 90 -3.62 -2.14 -6.79
N GLN A 91 -2.95 -1.18 -6.17
CA GLN A 91 -1.53 -1.28 -5.82
C GLN A 91 -1.41 -1.29 -4.30
N ILE A 92 -0.53 -2.15 -3.79
CA ILE A 92 -0.34 -2.38 -2.36
C ILE A 92 1.02 -1.82 -1.98
N TYR A 93 1.03 -0.94 -0.97
CA TYR A 93 2.24 -0.35 -0.42
C TYR A 93 2.40 -0.71 1.05
N LEU A 94 3.56 -1.24 1.43
CA LEU A 94 3.92 -1.53 2.80
C LEU A 94 5.15 -0.69 3.18
N ASN A 95 5.02 0.19 4.17
CA ASN A 95 6.08 1.09 4.63
C ASN A 95 6.78 1.84 3.47
N GLY A 96 5.98 2.30 2.50
CA GLY A 96 6.45 2.99 1.30
C GLY A 96 6.85 2.08 0.12
N TRP A 97 7.01 0.78 0.31
CA TRP A 97 7.38 -0.14 -0.75
C TRP A 97 6.16 -0.67 -1.49
N GLN A 98 6.11 -0.54 -2.82
CA GLN A 98 5.08 -1.17 -3.63
C GLN A 98 5.38 -2.67 -3.77
N ILE A 99 4.58 -3.48 -3.10
CA ILE A 99 4.82 -4.93 -2.95
C ILE A 99 3.85 -5.78 -3.76
N GLY A 100 2.87 -5.17 -4.44
CA GLY A 100 1.88 -5.91 -5.18
C GLY A 100 1.00 -5.04 -6.08
N LYS A 101 0.60 -5.65 -7.20
CA LYS A 101 -0.45 -5.16 -8.09
C LYS A 101 -1.53 -6.21 -8.21
N TYR A 102 -2.75 -5.83 -7.88
CA TYR A 102 -3.92 -6.67 -7.99
C TYR A 102 -4.79 -6.17 -9.15
N ILE A 103 -5.24 -7.09 -10.00
CA ILE A 103 -6.15 -6.80 -11.12
C ILE A 103 -7.31 -7.79 -11.04
N ASN A 104 -8.47 -7.32 -10.61
CA ASN A 104 -9.60 -8.18 -10.24
C ASN A 104 -10.11 -9.04 -11.40
N ASN A 105 -10.17 -8.46 -12.60
CA ASN A 105 -10.70 -9.11 -13.81
C ASN A 105 -9.66 -9.92 -14.59
N ILE A 106 -8.43 -10.07 -14.08
CA ILE A 106 -7.36 -10.87 -14.72
C ILE A 106 -6.80 -11.92 -13.75
N GLY A 107 -6.43 -11.53 -12.52
CA GLY A 107 -5.86 -12.45 -11.54
C GLY A 107 -4.52 -13.08 -11.98
N PRO A 108 -4.13 -14.25 -11.43
CA PRO A 108 -4.81 -15.04 -10.39
C PRO A 108 -4.37 -14.68 -8.95
N GLN A 109 -3.39 -13.79 -8.79
CA GLN A 109 -2.78 -13.56 -7.48
C GLN A 109 -3.73 -12.84 -6.51
N THR A 110 -4.01 -13.48 -5.38
CA THR A 110 -4.85 -12.96 -4.27
C THR A 110 -4.11 -12.91 -2.94
N LEU A 111 -2.91 -13.49 -2.89
CA LEU A 111 -2.03 -13.51 -1.73
C LEU A 111 -0.72 -12.81 -2.06
N PHE A 112 -0.36 -11.81 -1.25
CA PHE A 112 0.84 -11.01 -1.42
C PHE A 112 1.72 -11.17 -0.19
N VAL A 113 2.94 -11.66 -0.36
CA VAL A 113 3.90 -11.80 0.73
C VAL A 113 4.28 -10.42 1.26
N LEU A 114 4.27 -10.25 2.57
CA LEU A 114 4.81 -9.09 3.26
C LEU A 114 6.21 -9.45 3.76
N PRO A 115 7.29 -9.11 3.03
CA PRO A 115 8.62 -9.62 3.34
C PRO A 115 9.10 -9.12 4.69
N ALA A 116 9.67 -10.00 5.51
CA ALA A 116 10.38 -9.59 6.72
C ALA A 116 11.50 -8.59 6.36
N GLY A 117 11.71 -7.59 7.21
CA GLY A 117 12.61 -6.47 6.94
C GLY A 117 11.88 -5.27 6.33
N ILE A 118 10.96 -5.49 5.38
CA ILE A 118 10.02 -4.42 4.94
C ILE A 118 8.85 -4.34 5.91
N LEU A 119 8.27 -5.50 6.27
CA LEU A 119 7.34 -5.63 7.38
C LEU A 119 8.13 -5.54 8.69
N LEU A 120 7.88 -4.49 9.46
CA LEU A 120 8.51 -4.26 10.75
C LEU A 120 7.87 -5.18 11.79
N ARG A 121 8.67 -6.10 12.35
CA ARG A 121 8.14 -7.24 13.11
C ARG A 121 7.80 -6.91 14.56
N ASN A 122 8.32 -5.82 15.08
CA ASN A 122 8.06 -5.34 16.43
C ASN A 122 7.86 -3.81 16.47
N SER A 123 7.02 -3.31 15.56
CA SER A 123 6.76 -1.87 15.40
C SER A 123 5.41 -1.62 14.69
N THR A 124 5.07 -0.35 14.56
CA THR A 124 3.94 0.12 13.75
C THR A 124 4.31 0.09 12.27
N ASN A 125 3.43 -0.47 11.45
CA ASN A 125 3.55 -0.54 10.00
C ASN A 125 2.50 0.36 9.34
N THR A 126 2.85 0.95 8.20
CA THR A 126 1.94 1.69 7.33
C THR A 126 1.55 0.83 6.14
N LEU A 127 0.25 0.64 5.94
CA LEU A 127 -0.32 0.00 4.75
C LEU A 127 -1.08 1.04 3.96
N ALA A 128 -0.81 1.11 2.65
CA ALA A 128 -1.58 1.94 1.75
C ALA A 128 -2.03 1.15 0.51
N ILE A 129 -3.21 1.50 -0.01
CA ILE A 129 -3.82 0.85 -1.16
C ILE A 129 -4.36 1.91 -2.11
N SER A 130 -3.89 1.93 -3.35
CA SER A 130 -4.60 2.61 -4.43
C SER A 130 -5.70 1.68 -4.93
N LEU A 131 -6.89 2.23 -5.22
CA LEU A 131 -7.99 1.50 -5.84
C LEU A 131 -8.48 2.30 -7.03
N TRP A 132 -8.34 1.73 -8.22
CA TRP A 132 -8.71 2.35 -9.49
C TRP A 132 -9.88 1.60 -10.12
N SER A 133 -11.08 2.17 -10.06
CA SER A 133 -12.24 1.67 -10.79
C SER A 133 -12.19 2.09 -12.25
N LEU A 134 -12.36 1.13 -13.15
CA LEU A 134 -12.43 1.32 -14.60
C LEU A 134 -13.87 1.45 -15.11
N ASP A 135 -14.85 1.23 -14.22
CA ASP A 135 -16.28 1.17 -14.56
C ASP A 135 -17.06 2.33 -13.94
N GLY A 136 -18.13 2.77 -14.60
CA GLY A 136 -19.02 3.80 -14.07
C GLY A 136 -19.80 3.42 -12.80
N LYS A 137 -19.78 2.14 -12.38
CA LYS A 137 -20.43 1.67 -11.15
C LYS A 137 -19.54 1.78 -9.91
N GLY A 138 -18.25 2.08 -10.07
CA GLY A 138 -17.31 2.05 -8.96
C GLY A 138 -16.73 0.68 -8.68
N ALA A 139 -15.94 0.58 -7.62
CA ALA A 139 -15.28 -0.66 -7.22
C ALA A 139 -14.95 -0.68 -5.72
N SER A 140 -14.95 -1.88 -5.14
CA SER A 140 -14.46 -2.16 -3.80
C SER A 140 -13.87 -3.57 -3.73
N LEU A 141 -13.00 -3.80 -2.75
CA LEU A 141 -12.49 -5.12 -2.41
C LEU A 141 -13.57 -5.89 -1.63
N ALA A 142 -13.80 -7.16 -1.96
CA ALA A 142 -14.74 -8.00 -1.20
C ALA A 142 -14.21 -8.35 0.20
N GLY A 143 -12.89 -8.34 0.39
CA GLY A 143 -12.26 -8.63 1.67
C GLY A 143 -10.76 -8.36 1.62
N LEU A 144 -10.20 -7.99 2.78
CA LEU A 144 -8.78 -7.71 2.97
C LEU A 144 -8.39 -8.19 4.37
N SER A 145 -7.37 -9.05 4.47
CA SER A 145 -6.92 -9.57 5.76
C SER A 145 -5.42 -9.85 5.76
N LEU A 146 -4.81 -9.80 6.95
CA LEU A 146 -3.48 -10.36 7.16
C LEU A 146 -3.63 -11.82 7.56
N VAL A 147 -2.86 -12.69 6.92
CA VAL A 147 -2.81 -14.12 7.22
C VAL A 147 -1.35 -14.52 7.44
N SER A 148 -1.15 -15.61 8.20
CA SER A 148 0.17 -16.20 8.38
C SER A 148 0.20 -17.63 7.87
N ASP A 149 1.33 -18.05 7.31
CA ASP A 149 1.54 -19.43 6.85
C ASP A 149 1.94 -20.39 7.98
N GLY A 150 2.14 -19.86 9.19
CA GLY A 150 2.55 -20.62 10.35
C GLY A 150 3.49 -19.84 11.27
N ILE A 151 3.75 -20.43 12.43
CA ILE A 151 4.68 -19.92 13.43
C ILE A 151 5.77 -20.98 13.55
N PHE A 152 7.01 -20.57 13.29
CA PHE A 152 8.17 -21.45 13.27
C PHE A 152 9.23 -20.90 14.22
N GLU A 153 9.92 -21.77 14.95
CA GLU A 153 11.12 -21.35 15.66
C GLU A 153 12.26 -21.16 14.67
N SER A 154 13.05 -20.10 14.86
CA SER A 154 14.19 -19.78 14.00
C SER A 154 15.26 -19.05 14.77
N SER A 155 16.52 -19.46 14.58
CA SER A 155 17.68 -18.72 15.08
C SER A 155 18.09 -17.57 14.14
N PHE A 156 17.35 -17.33 13.05
CA PHE A 156 17.67 -16.29 12.09
C PHE A 156 17.45 -14.90 12.70
N PRO A 157 18.47 -14.01 12.65
CA PRO A 157 18.33 -12.66 13.17
C PRO A 157 17.57 -11.79 12.16
N PHE A 158 16.27 -11.62 12.34
CA PHE A 158 15.50 -10.67 11.55
C PHE A 158 15.93 -9.23 11.85
N ALA A 159 16.27 -8.49 10.81
CA ALA A 159 16.57 -7.07 10.89
C ALA A 159 15.52 -6.28 10.10
N ASP A 160 14.91 -5.31 10.77
CA ASP A 160 13.97 -4.37 10.16
C ASP A 160 14.76 -3.34 9.33
N TYR A 161 14.32 -3.10 8.09
CA TYR A 161 15.01 -2.21 7.16
C TYR A 161 14.50 -0.78 7.33
N ALA A 162 15.35 0.09 7.88
CA ALA A 162 15.04 1.51 7.99
C ALA A 162 15.08 2.15 6.60
N ALA A 163 13.94 2.67 6.16
CA ALA A 163 13.79 3.38 4.90
C ALA A 163 13.25 4.78 5.17
N PRO A 164 13.62 5.80 4.36
CA PRO A 164 13.20 7.17 4.61
C PRO A 164 11.69 7.30 4.67
N ASP A 165 11.20 8.04 5.66
CA ASP A 165 9.80 8.35 5.83
C ASP A 165 9.36 9.53 4.94
N TYR A 166 8.11 9.98 5.09
CA TYR A 166 7.62 11.15 4.37
C TYR A 166 8.38 12.44 4.72
N GLN A 167 8.71 12.66 5.99
CA GLN A 167 9.31 13.90 6.46
C GLN A 167 10.70 14.10 5.82
N GLU A 168 11.47 13.03 5.70
CA GLU A 168 12.78 13.04 5.03
C GLU A 168 12.69 13.39 3.54
N GLN A 169 11.55 13.13 2.90
CA GLN A 169 11.34 13.35 1.46
C GLN A 169 10.42 14.55 1.13
N ALA A 170 9.82 15.20 2.13
CA ALA A 170 8.75 16.17 1.93
C ALA A 170 9.16 17.35 1.03
N GLN A 171 10.40 17.82 1.13
CA GLN A 171 10.93 18.95 0.35
C GLN A 171 11.15 18.60 -1.13
N LEU A 172 11.24 17.30 -1.46
CA LEU A 172 11.43 16.81 -2.83
C LEU A 172 10.09 16.57 -3.54
N ARG A 173 8.97 16.80 -2.84
CA ARG A 173 7.63 16.44 -3.30
C ARG A 173 6.71 17.67 -3.36
N PRO A 174 5.70 17.67 -4.24
CA PRO A 174 4.68 18.71 -4.24
C PRO A 174 3.90 18.73 -2.92
N SER A 175 3.54 19.93 -2.47
CA SER A 175 2.71 20.08 -1.28
C SER A 175 1.34 19.38 -1.46
N PRO A 176 0.92 18.55 -0.49
CA PRO A 176 -0.37 17.89 -0.57
C PRO A 176 -1.51 18.91 -0.52
N THR A 177 -2.44 18.75 -1.44
CA THR A 177 -3.69 19.49 -1.57
C THR A 177 -4.82 18.48 -1.50
N PHE A 178 -5.58 18.51 -0.42
CA PHE A 178 -6.73 17.64 -0.27
C PHE A 178 -7.93 18.26 -1.00
N ILE A 179 -8.54 17.49 -1.90
CA ILE A 179 -9.85 17.80 -2.47
C ILE A 179 -10.77 16.67 -2.03
N SER A 180 -11.84 17.01 -1.32
CA SER A 180 -12.83 16.03 -0.90
C SER A 180 -13.34 15.24 -2.12
N PRO A 181 -13.50 13.90 -2.02
CA PRO A 181 -14.11 13.14 -3.10
C PRO A 181 -15.51 13.68 -3.39
N MET A 182 -15.84 13.92 -4.66
CA MET A 182 -17.21 14.22 -5.10
C MET A 182 -18.12 12.99 -4.94
#